data_AF-A0AAV1SQT3-F1
#
_entry.id   AF-A0AAV1SQT3-F1
#
_cell.length_a   1.000
_cell.length_b   1.000
_cell.length_c   1.000
_cell.angle_alpha   90.00
_cell.angle_beta   90.00
_cell.angle_gamma   90.00
#
_symmetry.space_group_name_H-M   'P 1'
#
loop_
_entity.id
_entity.type
_entity.pdbx_description
1 polymer ?
#
loop_
_entity_poly.entity_id
_entity_poly.type
_entity_poly.pdbx_seq_one_letter_code
_entity_poly.pdbx_strand_id
1 'polypeptide(L)'
;MEIVAILDGITMGGGAGVSIHGSFRIATDKTKKPQVFATPEVLIGLHPDAGASYYLSRLPGYLGKSFSCFCHSIVTRLFPWETSSLFLALPHSMLYIKYYETDSVLLIEEQLGKLATKDFSVMDTFLARFGQTANLSERSVLHRMSMLNKCFGHATVEEIINTLESEAARTKDEWCFSTLGKLREAPPLSLKVSLRSIRKGRFQTLEQCLDREYRMTLQAISRQISTDFCEGVRARLVDKCFPPKWDPPCLEQVSEDMVDAYFALPNAYDPGLELPSKLREAIV
;
A
#
# COMPACT_ATOMS: atom_id res chain seq x y z
N MET A 1 18.87 10.59 -11.73
CA MET A 1 18.14 9.94 -12.84
C MET A 1 16.70 9.94 -12.42
N GLU A 2 15.89 10.73 -13.09
CA GLU A 2 14.46 10.84 -12.81
C GLU A 2 13.76 9.57 -13.33
N ILE A 3 12.95 8.93 -12.49
CA ILE A 3 12.15 7.76 -12.87
C ILE A 3 10.69 8.18 -12.98
N VAL A 4 10.10 7.94 -14.16
CA VAL A 4 8.67 8.11 -14.42
C VAL A 4 8.03 6.72 -14.49
N ALA A 5 7.15 6.40 -13.54
CA ALA A 5 6.43 5.14 -13.53
C ALA A 5 5.03 5.31 -14.14
N ILE A 6 4.75 4.57 -15.21
CA ILE A 6 3.42 4.55 -15.84
C ILE A 6 2.62 3.39 -15.26
N LEU A 7 1.60 3.73 -14.48
CA LEU A 7 0.64 2.82 -13.84
C LEU A 7 -0.57 2.70 -14.76
N ASP A 8 -0.44 1.82 -15.77
CA ASP A 8 -1.51 1.48 -16.71
C ASP A 8 -2.10 0.10 -16.45
N GLY A 9 -3.11 0.04 -15.56
CA GLY A 9 -3.87 -1.18 -15.27
C GLY A 9 -3.75 -1.66 -13.83
N ILE A 10 -3.28 -2.88 -13.59
CA ILE A 10 -3.22 -3.43 -12.22
C ILE A 10 -1.81 -3.25 -11.67
N THR A 11 -1.68 -2.46 -10.60
CA THR A 11 -0.45 -2.19 -9.86
C THR A 11 -0.61 -2.65 -8.42
N MET A 12 -0.18 -3.87 -8.12
CA MET A 12 -0.31 -4.45 -6.78
C MET A 12 1.03 -4.90 -6.22
N GLY A 13 1.20 -4.83 -4.90
CA GLY A 13 2.36 -5.37 -4.17
C GLY A 13 3.70 -4.89 -4.71
N GLY A 14 4.51 -5.80 -5.22
CA GLY A 14 5.79 -5.47 -5.86
C GLY A 14 5.67 -4.41 -6.97
N GLY A 15 4.56 -4.40 -7.73
CA GLY A 15 4.29 -3.37 -8.73
C GLY A 15 4.13 -1.98 -8.12
N ALA A 16 3.52 -1.88 -6.93
CA ALA A 16 3.49 -0.65 -6.16
C ALA A 16 4.90 -0.29 -5.64
N GLY A 17 5.65 -1.27 -5.12
CA GLY A 17 7.02 -1.07 -4.62
C GLY A 17 7.98 -0.48 -5.66
N VAL A 18 7.98 -0.99 -6.90
CA VAL A 18 8.89 -0.48 -7.95
C VAL A 18 8.47 0.88 -8.53
N SER A 19 7.23 1.31 -8.30
CA SER A 19 6.67 2.53 -8.91
C SER A 19 6.52 3.69 -7.93
N ILE A 20 6.04 3.43 -6.72
CA ILE A 20 5.63 4.45 -5.76
C ILE A 20 6.81 5.27 -5.24
N HIS A 21 8.03 4.73 -5.27
CA HIS A 21 9.26 5.41 -4.84
C HIS A 21 9.97 6.15 -6.00
N GLY A 22 9.37 6.23 -7.19
CA GLY A 22 9.92 7.01 -8.32
C GLY A 22 9.81 8.52 -8.11
N SER A 23 10.25 9.32 -9.08
CA SER A 23 10.09 10.79 -9.02
C SER A 23 8.77 11.27 -9.58
N PHE A 24 8.22 10.55 -10.55
CA PHE A 24 6.92 10.82 -11.16
C PHE A 24 6.13 9.53 -11.33
N ARG A 25 4.81 9.61 -11.15
CA ARG A 25 3.89 8.51 -11.46
C ARG A 25 2.78 9.00 -12.35
N ILE A 26 2.35 8.14 -13.24
CA ILE A 26 1.29 8.43 -14.18
C ILE A 26 0.24 7.36 -13.97
N ALA A 27 -0.98 7.74 -13.61
CA ALA A 27 -2.09 6.80 -13.51
C ALA A 27 -3.01 6.99 -14.71
N THR A 28 -3.46 5.90 -15.31
CA THR A 28 -4.36 5.96 -16.48
C THR A 28 -5.76 5.51 -16.09
N ASP A 29 -6.74 5.79 -16.95
CA ASP A 29 -8.03 5.09 -16.92
C ASP A 29 -8.29 4.48 -18.28
N LYS A 30 -8.72 3.23 -18.30
CA LYS A 30 -9.44 2.69 -19.44
C LYS A 30 -10.88 2.61 -19.02
N THR A 31 -11.75 3.21 -19.82
CA THR A 31 -13.22 3.06 -19.73
C THR A 31 -13.69 1.61 -19.58
N LYS A 32 -12.87 0.63 -20.01
CA LYS A 32 -13.13 -0.81 -19.87
C LYS A 32 -12.24 -1.53 -18.83
N LYS A 33 -11.15 -0.93 -18.36
CA LYS A 33 -10.19 -1.52 -17.40
C LYS A 33 -9.61 -0.41 -16.52
N PRO A 34 -10.27 -0.05 -15.41
CA PRO A 34 -9.74 1.01 -14.56
C PRO A 34 -8.37 0.63 -14.01
N GLN A 35 -7.54 1.63 -13.73
CA GLN A 35 -6.34 1.45 -12.92
C GLN A 35 -6.73 0.74 -11.62
N VAL A 36 -5.83 -0.02 -11.00
CA VAL A 36 -6.04 -0.62 -9.69
C VAL A 36 -4.72 -0.56 -8.94
N PHE A 37 -4.67 0.16 -7.84
CA PHE A 37 -3.51 0.19 -6.96
C PHE A 37 -3.80 -0.61 -5.68
N ALA A 38 -2.99 -1.58 -5.28
CA ALA A 38 -3.28 -2.38 -4.08
C ALA A 38 -2.05 -2.88 -3.34
N THR A 39 -2.22 -3.11 -2.04
CA THR A 39 -1.32 -3.94 -1.24
C THR A 39 -2.11 -5.12 -0.67
N PRO A 40 -2.34 -6.19 -1.48
CA PRO A 40 -3.15 -7.34 -1.09
C PRO A 40 -2.40 -8.37 -0.22
N GLU A 41 -1.19 -8.06 0.24
CA GLU A 41 -0.28 -9.00 0.92
C GLU A 41 -0.87 -9.60 2.20
N VAL A 42 -1.62 -8.81 2.98
CA VAL A 42 -2.26 -9.30 4.21
C VAL A 42 -3.22 -10.45 3.91
N LEU A 43 -3.98 -10.39 2.81
CA LEU A 43 -4.94 -11.45 2.45
C LEU A 43 -4.30 -12.77 2.06
N ILE A 44 -3.01 -12.79 1.76
CA ILE A 44 -2.24 -14.01 1.47
C ILE A 44 -1.34 -14.42 2.64
N GLY A 45 -1.54 -13.87 3.85
CA GLY A 45 -0.73 -14.24 5.02
C GLY A 45 0.63 -13.54 5.12
N LEU A 46 0.84 -12.45 4.37
CA LEU A 46 2.05 -11.65 4.42
C LEU A 46 1.77 -10.26 5.04
N HIS A 47 2.75 -9.37 5.07
CA HIS A 47 2.57 -7.96 5.41
C HIS A 47 2.81 -7.11 4.16
N PRO A 48 2.31 -5.86 4.09
CA PRO A 48 2.72 -4.95 3.02
C PRO A 48 4.23 -4.75 3.07
N ASP A 49 4.88 -5.02 1.96
CA ASP A 49 6.33 -5.08 1.79
C ASP A 49 6.80 -4.02 0.76
N ALA A 50 8.03 -4.12 0.29
CA ALA A 50 8.62 -3.25 -0.74
C ALA A 50 8.52 -1.73 -0.43
N GLY A 51 8.68 -1.36 0.84
CA GLY A 51 8.58 0.00 1.35
C GLY A 51 7.13 0.46 1.58
N ALA A 52 6.16 -0.45 1.60
CA ALA A 52 4.76 -0.11 1.86
C ALA A 52 4.55 0.55 3.22
N SER A 53 5.24 0.10 4.26
CA SER A 53 5.16 0.77 5.56
C SER A 53 5.68 2.21 5.51
N TYR A 54 6.59 2.55 4.58
CA TYR A 54 7.09 3.91 4.40
C TYR A 54 6.03 4.84 3.78
N TYR A 55 5.50 4.50 2.60
CA TYR A 55 4.57 5.39 1.91
C TYR A 55 3.17 5.38 2.53
N LEU A 56 2.67 4.23 2.99
CA LEU A 56 1.36 4.14 3.65
C LEU A 56 1.33 4.96 4.94
N SER A 57 2.40 4.92 5.74
CA SER A 57 2.44 5.64 7.02
C SER A 57 2.45 7.16 6.90
N ARG A 58 2.73 7.69 5.70
CA ARG A 58 2.77 9.13 5.40
C ARG A 58 1.48 9.64 4.77
N LEU A 59 0.59 8.74 4.35
CA LEU A 59 -0.72 9.12 3.81
C LEU A 59 -1.51 9.97 4.83
N PRO A 60 -2.36 10.91 4.38
CA PRO A 60 -3.17 11.75 5.24
C PRO A 60 -3.93 11.00 6.33
N GLY A 61 -3.89 11.55 7.54
CA GLY A 61 -4.61 11.01 8.70
C GLY A 61 -4.20 9.58 9.00
N TYR A 62 -5.18 8.67 8.93
CA TYR A 62 -5.00 7.23 9.16
C TYR A 62 -5.29 6.39 7.93
N LEU A 63 -5.27 7.00 6.74
CA LEU A 63 -5.69 6.30 5.53
C LEU A 63 -4.76 5.15 5.15
N GLY A 64 -3.45 5.28 5.36
CA GLY A 64 -2.53 4.17 5.11
C GLY A 64 -2.71 2.98 6.03
N LYS A 65 -3.12 3.19 7.29
CA LYS A 65 -3.54 2.10 8.18
C LYS A 65 -4.79 1.41 7.64
N SER A 66 -5.75 2.18 7.14
CA SER A 66 -6.92 1.63 6.44
C SER A 66 -6.48 0.75 5.28
N PHE A 67 -5.66 1.26 4.35
CA PHE A 67 -5.25 0.50 3.17
C PHE A 67 -4.50 -0.79 3.47
N SER A 68 -3.55 -0.73 4.41
CA SER A 68 -2.78 -1.91 4.80
C SER A 68 -3.63 -2.96 5.50
N CYS A 69 -4.48 -2.58 6.46
CA CYS A 69 -5.30 -3.56 7.18
C CYS A 69 -6.38 -4.14 6.25
N PHE A 70 -6.87 -3.36 5.29
CA PHE A 70 -7.97 -3.79 4.46
C PHE A 70 -7.61 -4.80 3.37
N CYS A 71 -6.35 -4.84 2.93
CA CYS A 71 -6.02 -5.25 1.55
C CYS A 71 -7.05 -4.70 0.56
N HIS A 72 -7.46 -3.45 0.78
CA HIS A 72 -8.21 -2.74 -0.22
C HIS A 72 -7.12 -2.53 -1.25
N SER A 73 -7.30 -3.17 -2.39
CA SER A 73 -7.00 -2.39 -3.56
C SER A 73 -7.70 -1.05 -3.36
N ILE A 74 -7.01 0.05 -3.59
CA ILE A 74 -7.58 1.03 -4.50
C ILE A 74 -7.94 0.24 -5.77
N VAL A 75 -8.98 -0.62 -5.73
CA VAL A 75 -9.71 -0.99 -6.92
C VAL A 75 -10.29 0.35 -7.18
N THR A 76 -9.68 1.02 -8.13
CA THR A 76 -10.21 2.18 -8.76
C THR A 76 -11.44 1.76 -9.58
N ARG A 77 -12.32 0.92 -9.00
CA ARG A 77 -13.70 0.78 -9.42
C ARG A 77 -14.42 2.12 -9.25
N LEU A 78 -13.82 3.06 -8.54
CA LEU A 78 -14.22 4.45 -8.50
C LEU A 78 -12.99 5.35 -8.66
N PHE A 79 -12.46 5.37 -9.88
CA PHE A 79 -11.81 6.52 -10.53
C PHE A 79 -10.36 6.93 -10.12
N PRO A 80 -9.39 6.99 -11.08
CA PRO A 80 -7.95 7.11 -10.79
C PRO A 80 -7.49 8.40 -10.10
N TRP A 81 -8.35 9.38 -9.92
CA TRP A 81 -8.03 10.62 -9.21
C TRP A 81 -7.95 10.45 -7.68
N GLU A 82 -8.52 9.38 -7.10
CA GLU A 82 -8.34 9.08 -5.67
C GLU A 82 -6.88 8.82 -5.35
N THR A 83 -6.17 8.13 -6.24
CA THR A 83 -4.73 7.95 -6.10
C THR A 83 -4.05 9.32 -6.11
N SER A 84 -4.37 10.20 -7.07
CA SER A 84 -3.74 11.51 -7.19
C SER A 84 -3.94 12.39 -5.97
N SER A 85 -5.17 12.63 -5.53
CA SER A 85 -5.46 13.48 -4.37
C SER A 85 -4.94 12.92 -3.05
N LEU A 86 -4.91 11.59 -2.92
CA LEU A 86 -4.37 10.94 -1.74
C LEU A 86 -2.85 11.12 -1.62
N PHE A 87 -2.18 10.87 -2.73
CA PHE A 87 -0.74 10.78 -2.79
C PHE A 87 -0.07 12.16 -2.93
N LEU A 88 -0.80 13.18 -3.41
CA LEU A 88 -0.40 14.60 -3.40
C LEU A 88 -0.28 15.21 -1.99
N ALA A 89 -0.86 14.59 -0.97
CA ALA A 89 -0.86 15.09 0.40
C ALA A 89 0.30 14.53 1.27
N LEU A 90 1.24 13.82 0.65
CA LEU A 90 2.52 13.44 1.28
C LEU A 90 3.47 14.66 1.31
N PRO A 91 3.97 15.09 2.48
CA PRO A 91 4.94 16.18 2.53
C PRO A 91 6.33 15.68 2.10
N HIS A 92 7.04 16.54 1.36
CA HIS A 92 8.33 16.33 0.69
C HIS A 92 8.24 15.45 -0.56
N SER A 93 8.33 16.13 -1.71
CA SER A 93 8.91 15.70 -3.00
C SER A 93 8.90 14.22 -3.32
N MET A 94 8.35 13.88 -4.49
CA MET A 94 8.26 12.54 -5.09
C MET A 94 6.90 11.87 -4.92
N LEU A 95 5.79 12.61 -5.04
CA LEU A 95 4.56 11.93 -5.41
C LEU A 95 3.62 12.81 -6.23
N TYR A 96 3.89 12.81 -7.52
CA TYR A 96 3.08 13.47 -8.51
C TYR A 96 2.35 12.39 -9.31
N ILE A 97 1.01 12.35 -9.24
CA ILE A 97 0.17 11.47 -10.05
C ILE A 97 -0.70 12.33 -10.92
N LYS A 98 -0.65 12.08 -12.23
CA LYS A 98 -1.54 12.68 -13.22
C LYS A 98 -2.33 11.61 -13.94
N TYR A 99 -3.55 12.01 -14.28
CA TYR A 99 -4.50 11.24 -15.06
C TYR A 99 -4.31 11.52 -16.55
N TYR A 100 -4.28 10.47 -17.36
CA TYR A 100 -4.34 10.57 -18.82
C TYR A 100 -5.29 9.53 -19.42
N GLU A 101 -5.88 9.89 -20.55
CA GLU A 101 -6.51 8.93 -21.45
C GLU A 101 -5.45 7.98 -22.00
N THR A 102 -5.77 6.69 -22.14
CA THR A 102 -4.80 5.66 -22.53
C THR A 102 -4.09 5.98 -23.84
N ASP A 103 -4.80 6.58 -24.80
CA ASP A 103 -4.25 6.94 -26.11
C ASP A 103 -3.19 8.06 -25.99
N SER A 104 -3.19 8.81 -24.88
CA SER A 104 -2.18 9.84 -24.59
C SER A 104 -0.88 9.28 -24.00
N VAL A 105 -0.88 8.03 -23.51
CA VAL A 105 0.30 7.43 -22.86
C VAL A 105 1.45 7.24 -23.84
N LEU A 106 1.17 6.74 -25.05
CA LEU A 106 2.18 6.56 -26.10
C LEU A 106 2.79 7.90 -26.52
N LEU A 107 1.96 8.95 -26.60
CA LEU A 107 2.43 10.31 -26.87
C LEU A 107 3.34 10.81 -25.74
N ILE A 108 2.96 10.59 -24.48
CA ILE A 108 3.78 10.99 -23.33
C ILE A 108 5.12 10.25 -23.35
N GLU A 109 5.13 8.94 -23.58
CA GLU A 109 6.36 8.14 -23.67
C GLU A 109 7.29 8.63 -24.79
N GLU A 110 6.75 8.87 -26.00
CA GLU A 110 7.51 9.39 -27.14
C GLU A 110 8.12 10.78 -26.82
N GLN A 111 7.33 11.66 -26.22
CA GLN A 111 7.76 13.02 -25.90
C GLN A 111 8.74 13.05 -24.71
N LEU A 112 8.59 12.16 -23.72
CA LEU A 112 9.56 11.96 -22.64
C LEU A 112 10.90 11.48 -23.18
N GLY A 113 10.90 10.58 -24.17
CA GLY A 113 12.12 10.11 -24.83
C GLY A 113 12.88 11.23 -25.57
N LYS A 114 12.18 12.28 -26.01
CA LYS A 114 12.76 13.47 -26.63
C LYS A 114 13.22 14.52 -25.63
N LEU A 115 12.68 14.48 -24.41
CA LEU A 115 12.95 15.45 -23.35
C LEU A 115 14.30 15.14 -22.68
N ALA A 116 15.40 15.67 -23.24
CA ALA A 116 16.74 15.50 -22.68
C ALA A 116 17.01 16.43 -21.47
N THR A 117 16.11 16.44 -20.48
CA THR A 117 16.28 17.21 -19.24
C THR A 117 16.41 16.29 -18.03
N LYS A 118 17.23 16.71 -17.06
CA LYS A 118 17.32 16.10 -15.72
C LYS A 118 16.61 16.96 -14.67
N ASP A 119 16.06 18.10 -15.05
CA ASP A 119 15.43 19.04 -14.14
C ASP A 119 14.00 18.60 -13.79
N PHE A 120 13.78 18.37 -12.49
CA PHE A 120 12.47 18.01 -11.93
C PHE A 120 11.38 19.04 -12.28
N SER A 121 11.68 20.34 -12.23
CA SER A 121 10.69 21.40 -12.49
C SER A 121 10.24 21.41 -13.95
N VAL A 122 11.18 21.17 -14.87
CA VAL A 122 10.87 21.05 -16.30
C VAL A 122 10.03 19.80 -16.55
N MET A 123 10.37 18.68 -15.92
CA MET A 123 9.62 17.43 -16.02
C MET A 123 8.20 17.59 -15.46
N ASP A 124 8.03 18.22 -14.30
CA ASP A 124 6.73 18.48 -13.68
C ASP A 124 5.86 19.37 -14.56
N THR A 125 6.42 20.48 -15.07
CA THR A 125 5.74 21.40 -15.99
C THR A 125 5.37 20.69 -17.29
N PHE A 126 6.25 19.85 -17.83
CA PHE A 126 5.97 19.07 -19.02
C PHE A 126 4.80 18.12 -18.80
N LEU A 127 4.84 17.32 -17.73
CA LEU A 127 3.75 16.43 -17.36
C LEU A 127 2.47 17.23 -17.07
N ALA A 128 2.58 18.49 -16.59
CA ALA A 128 1.47 19.43 -16.33
C ALA A 128 0.60 19.69 -17.54
N ARG A 129 1.22 19.78 -18.72
CA ARG A 129 0.51 20.09 -19.95
C ARG A 129 -0.48 19.01 -20.38
N PHE A 130 -0.20 17.76 -20.02
CA PHE A 130 -1.07 16.65 -20.37
C PHE A 130 -2.13 16.39 -19.29
N GLY A 131 -1.92 16.91 -18.07
CA GLY A 131 -2.68 16.50 -16.90
C GLY A 131 -4.09 17.04 -16.89
N GLN A 132 -5.06 16.19 -16.60
CA GLN A 132 -6.44 16.63 -16.38
C GLN A 132 -6.74 16.76 -14.88
N THR A 133 -7.36 17.87 -14.49
CA THR A 133 -8.02 18.01 -13.18
C THR A 133 -9.32 17.22 -13.21
N ALA A 134 -9.36 16.14 -12.43
CA ALA A 134 -10.56 15.32 -12.28
C ALA A 134 -11.36 15.75 -11.05
N ASN A 135 -12.70 15.68 -11.15
CA ASN A 135 -13.60 15.94 -10.04
C ASN A 135 -13.67 14.72 -9.12
N LEU A 136 -13.61 14.95 -7.81
CA LEU A 136 -13.82 13.92 -6.80
C LEU A 136 -15.24 13.34 -6.95
N SER A 137 -15.36 12.02 -7.02
CA SER A 137 -16.66 11.33 -6.98
C SER A 137 -17.24 11.41 -5.57
N GLU A 138 -18.56 11.55 -5.47
CA GLU A 138 -19.30 11.50 -4.21
C GLU A 138 -19.03 10.24 -3.37
N ARG A 139 -18.64 9.14 -4.02
CA ARG A 139 -18.31 7.88 -3.33
C ARG A 139 -16.89 7.83 -2.79
N SER A 140 -16.14 8.92 -2.91
CA SER A 140 -14.71 8.92 -2.60
C SER A 140 -14.41 8.48 -1.18
N VAL A 141 -13.30 7.75 -1.01
CA VAL A 141 -12.70 7.51 0.30
C VAL A 141 -12.31 8.83 0.99
N LEU A 142 -11.99 9.88 0.22
CA LEU A 142 -11.63 11.20 0.76
C LEU A 142 -12.82 11.89 1.44
N HIS A 143 -14.05 11.67 0.98
CA HIS A 143 -15.25 12.15 1.67
C HIS A 143 -15.50 11.44 3.01
N ARG A 144 -14.85 10.29 3.23
CA ARG A 144 -14.98 9.47 4.44
C ARG A 144 -13.86 9.71 5.44
N MET A 145 -12.97 10.69 5.21
CA MET A 145 -11.77 10.92 6.03
C MET A 145 -12.06 11.09 7.52
N SER A 146 -13.16 11.74 7.90
CA SER A 146 -13.55 11.87 9.31
C SER A 146 -13.83 10.51 9.96
N MET A 147 -14.61 9.66 9.29
CA MET A 147 -14.94 8.31 9.75
C MET A 147 -13.72 7.38 9.72
N LEU A 148 -12.90 7.46 8.67
CA LEU A 148 -11.62 6.74 8.57
C LEU A 148 -10.67 7.09 9.71
N ASN A 149 -10.52 8.38 10.00
CA ASN A 149 -9.65 8.81 11.08
C ASN A 149 -10.16 8.36 12.45
N LYS A 150 -11.48 8.33 12.62
CA LYS A 150 -12.12 7.79 13.81
C LYS A 150 -11.84 6.29 13.96
N CYS A 151 -12.11 5.48 12.94
CA CYS A 151 -11.99 4.03 13.02
C CYS A 151 -10.53 3.53 13.03
N PHE A 152 -9.67 4.09 12.17
CA PHE A 152 -8.28 3.61 12.00
C PHE A 152 -7.28 4.41 12.85
N GLY A 153 -7.76 5.38 13.65
CA GLY A 153 -6.94 6.12 14.61
C GLY A 153 -6.39 5.27 15.76
N HIS A 154 -7.05 4.16 16.05
CA HIS A 154 -6.79 3.27 17.16
C HIS A 154 -5.41 2.56 17.11
N ALA A 155 -5.04 2.00 18.26
CA ALA A 155 -3.72 1.41 18.48
C ALA A 155 -3.68 -0.07 18.10
N THR A 156 -4.78 -0.80 18.31
CA THR A 156 -4.89 -2.24 18.07
C THR A 156 -5.90 -2.55 16.96
N VAL A 157 -5.82 -3.76 16.39
CA VAL A 157 -6.74 -4.18 15.32
C VAL A 157 -8.15 -4.39 15.87
N GLU A 158 -8.24 -4.89 17.11
CA GLU A 158 -9.47 -5.12 17.85
C GLU A 158 -10.25 -3.82 18.06
N GLU A 159 -9.57 -2.76 18.50
CA GLU A 159 -10.19 -1.44 18.65
C GLU A 159 -10.69 -0.87 17.32
N ILE A 160 -9.93 -1.07 16.23
CA ILE A 160 -10.31 -0.65 14.89
C ILE A 160 -11.59 -1.36 14.45
N ILE A 161 -11.66 -2.69 14.62
CA ILE A 161 -12.83 -3.49 14.26
C ILE A 161 -14.05 -3.08 15.10
N ASN A 162 -13.91 -2.98 16.42
CA ASN A 162 -15.02 -2.61 17.30
C ASN A 162 -15.60 -1.22 16.97
N THR A 163 -14.73 -0.26 16.68
CA THR A 163 -15.15 1.10 16.30
C THR A 163 -15.83 1.11 14.94
N LEU A 164 -15.30 0.34 14.00
CA LEU A 164 -15.87 0.20 12.66
C LEU A 164 -17.22 -0.53 12.67
N GLU A 165 -17.42 -1.55 13.51
CA GLU A 165 -18.71 -2.21 13.74
C GLU A 165 -19.74 -1.24 14.30
N SER A 166 -19.34 -0.43 15.29
CA SER A 166 -20.18 0.60 15.89
C SER A 166 -20.60 1.66 14.85
N GLU A 167 -19.65 2.09 14.01
CA GLU A 167 -19.94 3.03 12.92
C GLU A 167 -20.81 2.40 11.83
N ALA A 168 -20.58 1.14 11.44
CA ALA A 168 -21.40 0.42 10.47
C ALA A 168 -22.86 0.32 10.93
N ALA A 169 -23.08 0.00 12.22
CA ALA A 169 -24.42 -0.06 12.80
C ALA A 169 -25.09 1.33 12.83
N ARG A 170 -24.33 2.39 13.10
CA ARG A 170 -24.83 3.77 13.19
C ARG A 170 -25.18 4.38 11.84
N THR A 171 -24.30 4.26 10.85
CA THR A 171 -24.45 4.92 9.54
C THR A 171 -25.15 4.05 8.51
N LYS A 172 -25.16 2.72 8.71
CA LYS A 172 -25.56 1.73 7.70
C LYS A 172 -24.80 1.88 6.37
N ASP A 173 -23.57 2.38 6.46
CA ASP A 173 -22.72 2.63 5.30
C ASP A 173 -22.16 1.31 4.76
N GLU A 174 -22.45 1.02 3.48
CA GLU A 174 -21.97 -0.17 2.78
C GLU A 174 -20.44 -0.29 2.80
N TRP A 175 -19.73 0.84 2.83
CA TRP A 175 -18.28 0.85 2.91
C TRP A 175 -17.79 0.19 4.21
N CYS A 176 -18.41 0.51 5.35
CA CYS A 176 -18.02 -0.07 6.64
C CYS A 176 -18.27 -1.59 6.67
N PHE A 177 -19.41 -2.06 6.15
CA PHE A 177 -19.68 -3.50 6.08
C PHE A 177 -18.71 -4.24 5.15
N SER A 178 -18.41 -3.67 3.98
CA SER A 178 -17.41 -4.23 3.06
C SER A 178 -16.03 -4.26 3.70
N THR A 179 -15.70 -3.24 4.49
CA THR A 179 -14.45 -3.17 5.26
C THR A 179 -14.33 -4.31 6.26
N LEU A 180 -15.36 -4.48 7.09
CA LEU A 180 -15.39 -5.52 8.10
C LEU A 180 -15.28 -6.91 7.48
N GLY A 181 -15.96 -7.13 6.35
CA GLY A 181 -15.87 -8.40 5.61
C GLY A 181 -14.42 -8.74 5.23
N LYS A 182 -13.69 -7.77 4.67
CA LYS A 182 -12.28 -7.97 4.27
C LYS A 182 -11.34 -8.15 5.47
N LEU A 183 -11.54 -7.39 6.54
CA LEU A 183 -10.76 -7.54 7.77
C LEU A 183 -10.95 -8.93 8.39
N ARG A 184 -12.17 -9.48 8.36
CA ARG A 184 -12.47 -10.83 8.87
C ARG A 184 -11.95 -11.95 7.97
N GLU A 185 -11.75 -11.67 6.68
CA GLU A 185 -11.19 -12.63 5.72
C GLU A 185 -9.65 -12.73 5.82
N ALA A 186 -9.00 -11.69 6.37
CA ALA A 186 -7.57 -11.61 6.52
C ALA A 186 -7.05 -12.43 7.73
N PRO A 187 -5.83 -12.97 7.66
CA PRO A 187 -5.18 -13.64 8.77
C PRO A 187 -4.95 -12.67 9.95
N PRO A 188 -5.39 -13.03 11.17
CA PRO A 188 -5.27 -12.19 12.36
C PRO A 188 -3.85 -11.71 12.65
N LEU A 189 -2.86 -12.59 12.52
CA LEU A 189 -1.46 -12.27 12.79
C LEU A 189 -0.91 -11.24 11.78
N SER A 190 -1.18 -11.43 10.50
CA SER A 190 -0.78 -10.49 9.45
C SER A 190 -1.40 -9.11 9.63
N LEU A 191 -2.65 -9.01 10.11
CA LEU A 191 -3.27 -7.72 10.44
C LEU A 191 -2.50 -6.97 11.53
N LYS A 192 -2.15 -7.65 12.65
CA LYS A 192 -1.42 -7.04 13.77
C LYS A 192 0.00 -6.64 13.36
N VAL A 193 0.71 -7.53 12.65
CA VAL A 193 2.06 -7.27 12.14
C VAL A 193 2.07 -6.07 11.18
N SER A 194 1.09 -6.00 10.28
CA SER A 194 0.97 -4.90 9.32
C SER A 194 0.68 -3.56 9.99
N LEU A 195 -0.28 -3.51 10.92
CA LEU A 195 -0.59 -2.30 11.69
C LEU A 195 0.66 -1.78 12.42
N ARG A 196 1.42 -2.68 13.06
CA ARG A 196 2.66 -2.32 13.75
C ARG A 196 3.73 -1.83 12.79
N SER A 197 3.87 -2.47 11.63
CA SER A 197 4.85 -2.08 10.60
C SER A 197 4.63 -0.65 10.10
N ILE A 198 3.40 -0.29 9.73
CA ILE A 198 3.06 1.07 9.30
C ILE A 198 3.32 2.09 10.41
N ARG A 199 2.90 1.78 11.65
CA ARG A 199 3.10 2.70 12.78
C ARG A 199 4.57 3.00 13.01
N LYS A 200 5.44 1.98 12.93
CA LYS A 200 6.90 2.17 13.00
C LYS A 200 7.44 2.92 11.77
N GLY A 201 6.92 2.64 10.57
CA GLY A 201 7.33 3.28 9.32
C GLY A 201 7.13 4.80 9.27
N ARG A 202 6.18 5.33 10.08
CA ARG A 202 5.94 6.77 10.19
C ARG A 202 7.15 7.56 10.69
N PHE A 203 8.03 6.92 11.46
CA PHE A 203 9.18 7.54 12.12
C PHE A 203 10.53 7.07 11.56
N GLN A 204 10.52 6.42 10.39
CA GLN A 204 11.71 5.81 9.80
C GLN A 204 11.95 6.27 8.37
N THR A 205 13.20 6.19 7.92
CA THR A 205 13.57 6.39 6.51
C THR A 205 13.08 5.22 5.65
N LEU A 206 13.07 5.40 4.32
CA LEU A 206 12.74 4.31 3.40
C LEU A 206 13.68 3.12 3.58
N GLU A 207 14.97 3.38 3.76
CA GLU A 207 16.01 2.35 3.96
C GLU A 207 15.74 1.52 5.22
N GLN A 208 15.43 2.18 6.33
CA GLN A 208 15.08 1.52 7.59
C GLN A 208 13.77 0.71 7.45
N CYS A 209 12.81 1.20 6.67
CA CYS A 209 11.57 0.46 6.40
C CYS A 209 11.85 -0.80 5.55
N LEU A 210 12.65 -0.68 4.48
CA LEU A 210 13.02 -1.80 3.61
C LEU A 210 13.82 -2.86 4.36
N ASP A 211 14.80 -2.46 5.16
CA ASP A 211 15.59 -3.38 5.99
C ASP A 211 14.73 -4.13 7.02
N ARG A 212 13.79 -3.43 7.67
CA ARG A 212 12.83 -4.08 8.57
C ARG A 212 11.90 -5.05 7.82
N GLU A 213 11.29 -4.59 6.73
CA GLU A 213 10.35 -5.40 5.95
C GLU A 213 11.04 -6.64 5.35
N TYR A 214 12.31 -6.53 4.97
CA TYR A 214 13.13 -7.66 4.56
C TYR A 214 13.19 -8.73 5.66
N ARG A 215 13.53 -8.35 6.89
CA ARG A 215 13.56 -9.29 8.04
C ARG A 215 12.19 -9.87 8.36
N MET A 216 11.16 -9.02 8.35
CA MET A 216 9.78 -9.48 8.56
C MET A 216 9.37 -10.51 7.50
N THR A 217 9.78 -10.31 6.25
CA THR A 217 9.51 -11.25 5.14
C THR A 217 10.26 -12.56 5.38
N LEU A 218 11.54 -12.53 5.78
CA LEU A 218 12.30 -13.73 6.14
C LEU A 218 11.60 -14.52 7.26
N GLN A 219 11.09 -13.84 8.29
CA GLN A 219 10.35 -14.48 9.36
C GLN A 219 9.04 -15.11 8.85
N ALA A 220 8.29 -14.40 8.00
CA ALA A 220 7.05 -14.89 7.41
C ALA A 220 7.25 -16.15 6.56
N ILE A 221 8.31 -16.21 5.75
CA ILE A 221 8.60 -17.36 4.88
C ILE A 221 9.26 -18.53 5.63
N SER A 222 9.84 -18.30 6.81
CA SER A 222 10.51 -19.34 7.61
C SER A 222 9.57 -20.43 8.12
N ARG A 223 8.28 -20.11 8.22
CA ARG A 223 7.22 -20.97 8.80
C ARG A 223 7.42 -21.31 10.29
N GLN A 224 8.31 -20.61 10.99
CA GLN A 224 8.56 -20.84 12.41
C GLN A 224 7.47 -20.22 13.30
N ILE A 225 6.88 -19.10 12.87
CA ILE A 225 5.86 -18.36 13.63
C ILE A 225 4.44 -18.78 13.21
N SER A 226 4.19 -18.82 11.90
CA SER A 226 2.89 -19.17 11.32
C SER A 226 3.07 -19.75 9.92
N THR A 227 2.10 -20.54 9.47
CA THR A 227 2.00 -21.05 8.10
C THR A 227 1.06 -20.23 7.20
N ASP A 228 0.54 -19.10 7.69
CA ASP A 228 -0.45 -18.27 6.99
C ASP A 228 -0.02 -17.85 5.60
N PHE A 229 1.27 -17.54 5.38
CA PHE A 229 1.75 -17.19 4.05
C PHE A 229 1.59 -18.34 3.05
N CYS A 230 2.00 -19.55 3.44
CA CYS A 230 1.85 -20.73 2.59
C CYS A 230 0.38 -21.07 2.34
N GLU A 231 -0.46 -21.00 3.39
CA GLU A 231 -1.89 -21.25 3.29
C GLU A 231 -2.61 -20.22 2.43
N GLY A 232 -2.27 -18.93 2.58
CA GLY A 232 -2.85 -17.84 1.81
C GLY A 232 -2.50 -17.93 0.33
N VAL A 233 -1.24 -18.26 0.01
CA VAL A 233 -0.82 -18.55 -1.38
C VAL A 233 -1.57 -19.76 -1.93
N ARG A 234 -1.62 -20.86 -1.18
CA ARG A 234 -2.36 -22.07 -1.58
C ARG A 234 -3.82 -21.76 -1.86
N ALA A 235 -4.52 -21.14 -0.91
CA ALA A 235 -5.94 -20.86 -1.00
C ALA A 235 -6.30 -19.85 -2.09
N ARG A 236 -5.53 -18.75 -2.25
CA ARG A 236 -5.90 -17.67 -3.19
C ARG A 236 -5.34 -17.82 -4.60
N LEU A 237 -4.13 -18.36 -4.74
CA LEU A 237 -3.42 -18.36 -6.01
C LEU A 237 -3.35 -19.75 -6.65
N VAL A 238 -3.24 -20.81 -5.85
CA VAL A 238 -3.08 -22.18 -6.34
C VAL A 238 -4.44 -22.88 -6.46
N ASP A 239 -5.03 -23.24 -5.33
CA ASP A 239 -6.25 -24.06 -5.26
C ASP A 239 -7.52 -23.24 -5.48
N LYS A 240 -7.46 -21.91 -5.27
CA LYS A 240 -8.60 -20.99 -5.35
C LYS A 240 -9.78 -21.45 -4.48
N CYS A 241 -9.46 -22.09 -3.35
CA CYS A 241 -10.42 -22.66 -2.42
C CYS A 241 -10.54 -21.76 -1.18
N PHE A 242 -11.76 -21.39 -0.82
CA PHE A 242 -12.07 -20.46 0.27
C PHE A 242 -13.03 -21.09 1.29
N PRO A 243 -12.92 -20.75 2.59
CA PRO A 243 -11.94 -19.85 3.20
C PRO A 243 -10.59 -20.53 3.52
N PRO A 244 -9.47 -19.79 3.45
CA PRO A 244 -8.18 -20.23 3.98
C PRO A 244 -8.27 -20.54 5.48
N LYS A 245 -7.42 -21.46 5.94
CA LYS A 245 -7.33 -21.89 7.34
C LYS A 245 -6.18 -21.19 8.05
N TRP A 246 -6.47 -20.01 8.59
CA TRP A 246 -5.49 -19.21 9.31
C TRP A 246 -5.07 -19.83 10.65
N ASP A 247 -3.80 -19.66 10.99
CA ASP A 247 -3.20 -20.06 12.25
C ASP A 247 -2.29 -18.94 12.77
N PRO A 248 -2.71 -18.18 13.81
CA PRO A 248 -3.90 -18.38 14.64
C PRO A 248 -5.23 -17.98 13.95
N PRO A 249 -6.36 -18.64 14.28
CA PRO A 249 -7.65 -18.44 13.61
C PRO A 249 -8.40 -17.15 14.01
N CYS A 250 -8.08 -16.51 15.13
CA CYS A 250 -8.73 -15.27 15.58
C CYS A 250 -7.75 -14.31 16.27
N LEU A 251 -8.15 -13.04 16.41
CA LEU A 251 -7.28 -11.96 16.93
C LEU A 251 -6.86 -12.18 18.38
N GLU A 252 -7.74 -12.75 19.19
CA GLU A 252 -7.53 -13.02 20.61
C GLU A 252 -6.44 -14.08 20.84
N GLN A 253 -6.23 -14.95 19.86
CA GLN A 253 -5.19 -15.99 19.89
C GLN A 253 -3.85 -15.50 19.35
N VAL A 254 -3.78 -14.29 18.77
CA VAL A 254 -2.50 -13.69 18.39
C VAL A 254 -1.89 -13.03 19.63
N SER A 255 -0.84 -13.66 20.15
CA SER A 255 -0.07 -13.13 21.27
C SER A 255 0.98 -12.11 20.83
N GLU A 256 1.41 -11.24 21.74
CA GLU A 256 2.39 -10.19 21.42
C GLU A 256 3.77 -10.76 21.06
N ASP A 257 4.16 -11.91 21.62
CA ASP A 257 5.40 -12.61 21.28
C ASP A 257 5.40 -13.12 19.83
N MET A 258 4.26 -13.58 19.30
CA MET A 258 4.14 -13.90 17.87
C MET A 258 4.39 -12.66 17.01
N VAL A 259 3.81 -11.52 17.40
CA VAL A 259 4.01 -10.25 16.67
C VAL A 259 5.45 -9.79 16.79
N ASP A 260 6.05 -9.84 17.98
CA ASP A 260 7.45 -9.47 18.24
C ASP A 260 8.43 -10.31 17.44
N ALA A 261 8.16 -11.62 17.28
CA ALA A 261 9.00 -12.52 16.50
C ALA A 261 9.16 -12.08 15.04
N TYR A 262 8.14 -11.47 14.42
CA TYR A 262 8.26 -10.88 13.07
C TYR A 262 9.24 -9.71 13.00
N PHE A 263 9.46 -8.99 14.11
CA PHE A 263 10.37 -7.84 14.18
C PHE A 263 11.73 -8.21 14.79
N ALA A 264 11.93 -9.47 15.16
CA ALA A 264 13.18 -9.98 15.70
C ALA A 264 14.19 -10.30 14.59
N LEU A 265 15.48 -10.29 14.94
CA LEU A 265 16.54 -10.70 14.03
C LEU A 265 16.39 -12.20 13.68
N PRO A 266 16.40 -12.58 12.40
CA PRO A 266 16.27 -13.98 11.98
C PRO A 266 17.40 -14.88 12.49
N ASN A 267 18.61 -14.34 12.62
CA ASN A 267 19.76 -15.03 13.20
C ASN A 267 20.79 -14.01 13.72
N ALA A 268 21.78 -14.48 14.50
CA ALA A 268 22.80 -13.64 15.11
C ALA A 268 23.79 -12.99 14.11
N TYR A 269 23.79 -13.43 12.85
CA TYR A 269 24.70 -13.00 11.78
C TYR A 269 23.96 -12.34 10.62
N ASP A 270 22.76 -11.81 10.83
CA ASP A 270 21.99 -11.17 9.76
C ASP A 270 22.69 -9.87 9.33
N PRO A 271 23.27 -9.82 8.10
CA PRO A 271 23.93 -8.61 7.63
C PRO A 271 22.94 -7.48 7.36
N GLY A 272 21.63 -7.76 7.39
CA GLY A 272 20.59 -6.84 6.99
C GLY A 272 20.52 -6.69 5.47
N LEU A 273 19.69 -5.75 5.04
CA LEU A 273 19.55 -5.44 3.63
C LEU A 273 20.67 -4.50 3.17
N GLU A 274 21.62 -5.02 2.37
CA GLU A 274 22.62 -4.18 1.72
C GLU A 274 22.00 -3.37 0.57
N LEU A 275 21.67 -2.12 0.88
CA LEU A 275 21.18 -1.17 -0.12
C LEU A 275 22.36 -0.53 -0.86
N PRO A 276 22.23 -0.24 -2.17
CA PRO A 276 23.25 0.43 -2.97
C PRO A 276 23.34 1.93 -2.63
N SER A 277 23.63 2.27 -1.38
CA SER A 277 23.70 3.65 -0.87
C SER A 277 24.77 4.48 -1.60
N LYS A 278 25.87 3.86 -2.03
CA LYS A 278 26.95 4.50 -2.80
C LYS A 278 26.53 4.95 -4.22
N LEU A 279 25.47 4.37 -4.79
CA LEU A 279 24.94 4.79 -6.08
C LEU A 279 24.04 6.04 -5.97
N ARG A 280 23.60 6.44 -4.76
CA ARG A 280 22.82 7.67 -4.56
C ARG A 280 23.67 8.94 -4.70
N GLU A 281 24.91 8.94 -4.22
CA GLU A 281 25.79 10.13 -4.25
C GLU A 281 26.28 10.46 -5.67
N ALA A 282 26.33 9.48 -6.58
CA ALA A 282 26.68 9.70 -7.98
C ALA A 282 25.55 10.33 -8.82
N ILE A 283 24.40 10.61 -8.20
CA ILE A 283 23.16 11.01 -8.90
C ILE A 283 22.63 12.39 -8.43
N VAL A 284 23.36 13.10 -7.56
CA VAL A 284 23.06 14.50 -7.20
C VAL A 284 23.59 15.46 -8.26
#